data_AF-A0A2E5HNF7-F1
#
_entry.id   AF-A0A2E5HNF7-F1
#
_cell.length_a   1.000
_cell.length_b   1.000
_cell.length_c   1.000
_cell.angle_alpha   90.00
_cell.angle_beta   90.00
_cell.angle_gamma   90.00
#
_symmetry.space_group_name_H-M   'P 1'
#
loop_
_entity.id
_entity.type
_entity.pdbx_description
1 polymer ?
#
loop_
_entity_poly.entity_id
_entity_poly.type
_entity_poly.pdbx_seq_one_letter_code
_entity_poly.pdbx_strand_id
1 'polypeptide(L)'
;MHGFFRRRESVVLKTVINFRATSSVEPRHVRLAVIVCSCNVISDTDLAEGIATVRRENPHRPVTVGLVYKALGKKLNCGGCLPLTMQLLAELDPQSAERPSRRRRSGATGGAAAGFRAAASPESH
;
A
#
# COMPACT_ATOMS: atom_id res chain seq x y z
N MET A 1 42.29 -57.45 -4.47
CA MET A 1 41.09 -56.76 -4.99
C MET A 1 40.80 -55.55 -4.11
N HIS A 2 41.42 -54.40 -4.37
CA HIS A 2 41.14 -53.16 -3.65
C HIS A 2 40.87 -52.03 -4.65
N GLY A 3 39.77 -51.33 -4.40
CA GLY A 3 39.04 -50.47 -5.31
C GLY A 3 39.80 -49.24 -5.79
N PHE A 4 39.63 -48.99 -7.08
CA PHE A 4 40.20 -47.87 -7.84
C PHE A 4 39.20 -46.69 -7.81
N PHE A 5 39.58 -45.65 -7.09
CA PHE A 5 39.63 -44.25 -7.56
C PHE A 5 38.71 -43.88 -8.76
N ARG A 6 37.61 -43.13 -8.52
CA ARG A 6 37.47 -41.74 -9.00
C ARG A 6 36.14 -41.07 -8.64
N ARG A 7 36.31 -39.93 -7.99
CA ARG A 7 35.46 -38.75 -7.92
C ARG A 7 35.11 -38.22 -9.33
N ARG A 8 33.82 -38.09 -9.64
CA ARG A 8 33.17 -37.15 -10.58
C ARG A 8 31.71 -37.03 -10.13
N GLU A 9 31.32 -36.01 -9.37
CA GLU A 9 30.81 -34.73 -9.88
C GLU A 9 29.69 -34.88 -10.90
N SER A 10 28.46 -34.51 -10.52
CA SER A 10 27.68 -33.44 -11.17
C SER A 10 26.17 -33.67 -11.04
N VAL A 11 25.48 -32.68 -10.44
CA VAL A 11 24.21 -32.10 -10.93
C VAL A 11 23.08 -33.13 -11.09
N VAL A 12 22.09 -33.28 -10.19
CA VAL A 12 20.84 -32.48 -10.20
C VAL A 12 20.19 -32.47 -8.80
N LEU A 13 20.94 -32.22 -7.73
CA LEU A 13 20.38 -31.90 -6.41
C LEU A 13 20.10 -30.39 -6.29
N LYS A 14 19.44 -29.79 -7.30
CA LYS A 14 19.09 -28.35 -7.35
C LYS A 14 17.59 -28.09 -7.39
N THR A 15 16.75 -29.13 -7.46
CA THR A 15 15.30 -28.97 -7.62
C THR A 15 14.58 -28.63 -6.30
N VAL A 16 15.25 -28.72 -5.15
CA VAL A 16 14.61 -28.55 -3.82
C VAL A 16 15.01 -27.26 -3.08
N ILE A 17 15.89 -26.43 -3.66
CA ILE A 17 16.48 -25.28 -2.97
C ILE A 17 16.38 -24.02 -3.86
N ASN A 18 15.19 -23.42 -3.98
CA ASN A 18 15.02 -21.95 -4.13
C ASN A 18 13.56 -21.53 -4.32
N PHE A 19 12.66 -22.04 -3.48
CA PHE A 19 11.32 -21.44 -3.31
C PHE A 19 11.13 -20.93 -1.89
N ARG A 20 12.19 -20.39 -1.28
CA ARG A 20 12.17 -19.96 0.12
C ARG A 20 12.84 -18.61 0.33
N ALA A 21 12.57 -17.67 -0.56
CA ALA A 21 13.01 -16.28 -0.41
C ALA A 21 12.06 -15.29 -1.11
N THR A 22 10.82 -15.19 -0.64
CA THR A 22 10.11 -13.90 -0.66
C THR A 22 9.51 -13.68 0.73
N SER A 23 10.38 -13.14 1.58
CA SER A 23 10.06 -12.00 2.44
C SER A 23 9.00 -12.24 3.52
N SER A 24 9.49 -12.81 4.63
CA SER A 24 9.28 -12.30 5.99
C SER A 24 8.52 -10.95 6.05
N VAL A 25 7.21 -11.02 6.28
CA VAL A 25 6.50 -9.98 7.02
C VAL A 25 6.39 -10.52 8.44
N GLU A 26 7.46 -10.40 9.21
CA GLU A 26 7.36 -10.61 10.66
C GLU A 26 6.46 -9.51 11.23
N PRO A 27 5.37 -9.84 11.95
CA PRO A 27 4.56 -8.84 12.62
C PRO A 27 5.39 -8.25 13.77
N ARG A 28 5.98 -7.09 13.52
CA ARG A 28 6.70 -6.30 14.54
C ARG A 28 5.71 -5.84 15.60
N HIS A 29 5.93 -6.26 16.85
CA HIS A 29 5.50 -5.69 18.13
C HIS A 29 4.08 -5.11 18.23
N VAL A 30 3.36 -5.50 19.29
CA VAL A 30 2.05 -4.95 19.70
C VAL A 30 2.13 -3.41 19.80
N ARG A 31 1.90 -2.72 18.69
CA ARG A 31 1.67 -1.28 18.64
C ARG A 31 0.21 -1.09 19.02
N LEU A 32 -0.04 -0.13 19.91
CA LEU A 32 -1.41 0.31 20.19
C LEU A 32 -1.98 0.82 18.86
N ALA A 33 -2.86 0.02 18.26
CA ALA A 33 -3.40 0.29 16.94
C ALA A 33 -4.25 1.56 17.01
N VAL A 34 -3.92 2.55 16.16
CA VAL A 34 -4.66 3.80 16.08
C VAL A 34 -5.78 3.61 15.07
N ILE A 35 -7.03 3.89 15.47
CA ILE A 35 -8.15 3.92 14.53
C ILE A 35 -7.97 5.13 13.61
N VAL A 36 -7.76 4.85 12.31
CA VAL A 36 -7.61 5.85 11.26
C VAL A 36 -8.97 6.21 10.66
N CYS A 37 -9.87 5.23 10.50
CA CYS A 37 -11.21 5.44 9.98
C CYS A 37 -12.27 4.89 10.92
N SER A 38 -13.12 5.79 11.45
CA SER A 38 -14.25 5.39 12.29
C SER A 38 -15.37 4.67 11.51
N CYS A 39 -15.73 5.15 10.31
CA CYS A 39 -16.86 4.58 9.55
C CYS A 39 -16.68 3.13 9.13
N ASN A 40 -15.45 2.75 8.78
CA ASN A 40 -15.13 1.41 8.31
C ASN A 40 -14.36 0.58 9.35
N VAL A 41 -14.09 1.16 10.52
CA VAL A 41 -13.26 0.59 11.60
C VAL A 41 -11.93 0.09 11.05
N ILE A 42 -11.15 1.01 10.45
CA ILE A 42 -9.83 0.72 9.88
C ILE A 42 -8.77 1.30 10.80
N SER A 43 -7.81 0.46 11.19
CA SER A 43 -6.63 0.80 11.99
C SER A 43 -5.39 1.05 11.12
N ASP A 44 -4.31 1.54 11.73
CA ASP A 44 -3.00 1.66 11.10
C ASP A 44 -2.43 0.30 10.64
N THR A 45 -2.70 -0.77 11.36
CA THR A 45 -2.30 -2.13 10.97
C THR A 45 -3.05 -2.59 9.72
N ASP A 46 -4.35 -2.33 9.63
CA ASP A 46 -5.14 -2.64 8.44
C ASP A 46 -4.66 -1.83 7.23
N LEU A 47 -4.27 -0.56 7.47
CA LEU A 47 -3.69 0.29 6.44
C LEU A 47 -2.38 -0.30 5.90
N ALA A 48 -1.49 -0.75 6.79
CA ALA A 48 -0.24 -1.41 6.42
C ALA A 48 -0.47 -2.72 5.63
N GLU A 49 -1.44 -3.54 6.04
CA GLU A 49 -1.82 -4.76 5.32
C GLU A 49 -2.35 -4.45 3.92
N GLY A 50 -3.19 -3.42 3.81
CA GLY A 50 -3.72 -2.97 2.52
C GLY A 50 -2.61 -2.46 1.60
N ILE A 51 -1.64 -1.70 2.12
CA ILE A 51 -0.45 -1.27 1.36
C ILE A 51 0.35 -2.48 0.89
N ALA A 52 0.64 -3.43 1.77
CA ALA A 52 1.38 -4.64 1.44
C ALA A 52 0.67 -5.44 0.34
N THR A 53 -0.65 -5.52 0.39
CA THR A 53 -1.47 -6.18 -0.64
C THR A 53 -1.35 -5.46 -1.98
N VAL A 54 -1.49 -4.13 -2.03
CA VAL A 54 -1.31 -3.34 -3.26
C VAL A 54 0.09 -3.52 -3.84
N ARG A 55 1.12 -3.55 -2.98
CA ARG A 55 2.52 -3.73 -3.38
C ARG A 55 2.80 -5.15 -3.88
N ARG A 56 2.18 -6.16 -3.29
CA ARG A 56 2.27 -7.56 -3.74
C ARG A 56 1.64 -7.75 -5.12
N GLU A 57 0.52 -7.10 -5.39
CA GLU A 57 -0.14 -7.17 -6.70
C GLU A 57 0.63 -6.39 -7.76
N ASN A 58 1.16 -5.22 -7.42
CA ASN A 58 1.79 -4.31 -8.36
C ASN A 58 2.91 -3.51 -7.68
N PRO A 59 4.17 -3.99 -7.69
CA PRO A 59 5.24 -3.34 -6.95
C PRO A 59 5.57 -1.94 -7.49
N HIS A 60 5.33 -1.68 -8.77
CA HIS A 60 5.71 -0.43 -9.44
C HIS A 60 4.60 0.63 -9.47
N ARG A 61 3.36 0.33 -9.07
CA ARG A 61 2.30 1.35 -9.12
C ARG A 61 2.39 2.28 -7.89
N PRO A 62 2.02 3.57 -8.01
CA PRO A 62 1.76 4.40 -6.84
C PRO A 62 0.62 3.80 -6.02
N VAL A 63 0.83 3.67 -4.72
CA VAL A 63 -0.20 3.30 -3.75
C VAL A 63 -1.01 4.57 -3.45
N THR A 64 -2.33 4.45 -3.54
CA THR A 64 -3.26 5.54 -3.25
C THR A 64 -4.30 5.06 -2.26
N VAL A 65 -4.90 5.98 -1.49
CA VAL A 65 -5.90 5.62 -0.47
C VAL A 65 -7.03 4.79 -1.07
N GLY A 66 -7.52 5.15 -2.25
CA GLY A 66 -8.58 4.39 -2.93
C GLY A 66 -8.18 2.96 -3.27
N LEU A 67 -6.91 2.71 -3.61
CA LEU A 67 -6.42 1.35 -3.87
C LEU A 67 -6.28 0.54 -2.59
N VAL A 68 -5.80 1.16 -1.52
CA VAL A 68 -5.71 0.51 -0.21
C VAL A 68 -7.10 0.12 0.28
N TYR A 69 -8.08 1.02 0.20
CA TYR A 69 -9.46 0.71 0.58
C TYR A 69 -10.06 -0.40 -0.29
N LYS A 70 -9.78 -0.38 -1.60
CA LYS A 70 -10.21 -1.44 -2.53
C LYS A 70 -9.57 -2.79 -2.19
N ALA A 71 -8.28 -2.81 -1.85
CA ALA A 71 -7.56 -4.02 -1.43
C ALA A 71 -8.15 -4.61 -0.13
N LEU A 72 -8.60 -3.75 0.78
CA LEU A 72 -9.34 -4.14 1.99
C LEU A 72 -10.81 -4.51 1.74
N GLY A 73 -11.31 -4.42 0.50
CA GLY A 73 -12.70 -4.70 0.16
C GLY A 73 -13.69 -3.65 0.69
N LYS A 74 -13.22 -2.45 1.07
CA LYS A 74 -14.04 -1.38 1.65
C LYS A 74 -14.22 -0.21 0.66
N LYS A 75 -15.31 0.53 0.81
CA LYS A 75 -15.54 1.81 0.10
C LYS A 75 -15.36 2.98 1.06
N LEU A 76 -14.93 4.13 0.54
CA LEU A 76 -14.91 5.37 1.31
C LEU A 76 -16.36 5.81 1.61
N ASN A 77 -16.66 6.08 2.89
CA ASN A 77 -18.00 6.48 3.32
C ASN A 77 -18.11 8.01 3.50
N CYS A 78 -17.42 8.58 4.50
CA CYS A 78 -17.47 10.03 4.79
C CYS A 78 -16.27 10.83 4.28
N GLY A 79 -15.14 10.16 3.99
CA GLY A 79 -13.90 10.82 3.56
C GLY A 79 -13.12 11.58 4.66
N GLY A 80 -13.65 11.76 5.87
CA GLY A 80 -12.98 12.55 6.93
C GLY A 80 -11.61 12.04 7.38
N CYS A 81 -11.31 10.76 7.16
CA CYS A 81 -10.03 10.12 7.48
C CYS A 81 -8.94 10.36 6.40
N LEU A 82 -9.31 10.79 5.19
CA LEU A 82 -8.40 10.94 4.05
C LEU A 82 -7.10 11.72 4.34
N PRO A 83 -7.10 12.91 4.99
CA PRO A 83 -5.86 13.64 5.24
C PRO A 83 -4.93 12.88 6.19
N LEU A 84 -5.46 12.27 7.24
CA LEU A 84 -4.69 11.45 8.17
C LEU A 84 -4.14 10.21 7.47
N THR A 85 -4.99 9.52 6.70
CA THR A 85 -4.59 8.34 5.93
C THR A 85 -3.49 8.68 4.92
N MET A 86 -3.54 9.84 4.26
CA MET A 86 -2.49 10.25 3.32
C MET A 86 -1.15 10.52 4.02
N GLN A 87 -1.18 11.12 5.21
CA GLN A 87 0.04 11.31 6.01
C GLN A 87 0.66 9.97 6.42
N LEU A 88 -0.17 9.06 6.96
CA LEU A 88 0.28 7.71 7.32
C LEU A 88 0.77 6.92 6.11
N LEU A 89 0.11 7.07 4.95
CA LEU A 89 0.53 6.41 3.72
C LEU A 89 1.91 6.92 3.26
N ALA A 90 2.19 8.22 3.38
CA ALA A 90 3.49 8.77 3.05
C ALA A 90 4.61 8.29 4.01
N GLU A 91 4.27 8.09 5.29
CA GLU A 91 5.20 7.56 6.29
C GLU A 91 5.47 6.06 6.12
N LEU A 92 4.42 5.28 5.88
CA LEU A 92 4.51 3.82 5.70
C LEU A 92 5.07 3.41 4.33
N ASP A 93 4.85 4.22 3.29
CA ASP A 93 5.22 3.92 1.91
C ASP A 93 5.77 5.16 1.18
N PRO A 94 7.00 5.59 1.51
CA PRO A 94 7.61 6.79 0.95
C PRO A 94 7.78 6.73 -0.58
N GLN A 95 7.84 5.53 -1.16
CA GLN A 95 7.91 5.33 -2.61
C GLN A 95 6.67 5.85 -3.36
N SER A 96 5.51 5.94 -2.70
CA SER A 96 4.30 6.51 -3.28
C SER A 96 4.26 8.03 -3.22
N ALA A 97 4.98 8.64 -2.28
CA ALA A 97 5.11 10.09 -2.20
C ALA A 97 6.08 10.62 -3.27
N GLU A 98 7.20 9.91 -3.48
CA GLU A 98 8.22 10.27 -4.47
C GLU A 98 7.70 10.25 -5.91
N ARG A 99 6.72 9.39 -6.21
CA ARG A 99 6.09 9.36 -7.53
C ARG A 99 4.90 10.31 -7.50
N PRO A 100 5.03 11.56 -7.99
CA PRO A 100 3.88 12.43 -8.08
C PRO A 100 2.89 11.67 -8.95
N SER A 101 1.68 11.46 -8.44
CA SER A 101 0.59 10.92 -9.25
C SER A 101 0.57 11.76 -10.53
N ARG A 102 1.05 11.19 -11.64
CA ARG A 102 1.11 11.90 -12.91
C ARG A 102 -0.34 12.26 -13.17
N ARG A 103 -0.68 13.54 -12.95
CA ARG A 103 -1.97 14.12 -13.31
C ARG A 103 -2.03 13.92 -14.80
N ARG A 104 -2.65 12.80 -15.22
CA ARG A 104 -2.86 12.48 -16.63
C ARG A 104 -3.80 13.58 -17.09
N ARG A 105 -3.22 14.66 -17.63
CA ARG A 105 -3.91 15.63 -18.48
C ARG A 105 -4.31 14.85 -19.73
N SER A 106 -5.30 13.97 -19.61
CA SER A 106 -6.12 13.57 -20.74
C SER A 106 -6.89 14.83 -21.10
N GLY A 107 -6.63 15.36 -22.30
CA GLY A 107 -7.05 16.70 -22.71
C GLY A 107 -8.52 16.99 -22.43
N ALA A 108 -8.76 18.02 -21.62
CA ALA A 108 -9.99 18.78 -21.62
C ALA A 108 -9.65 20.15 -22.19
N THR A 109 -9.79 20.29 -23.50
CA THR A 109 -10.11 21.59 -24.07
C THR A 109 -11.48 21.99 -23.54
N GLY A 110 -11.50 23.03 -22.71
CA GLY A 110 -12.70 23.81 -22.41
C GLY A 110 -13.28 23.65 -20.99
N GLY A 111 -13.41 24.78 -20.30
CA GLY A 111 -14.61 25.02 -19.50
C GLY A 111 -14.41 25.34 -18.03
N ALA A 112 -14.33 26.65 -17.76
CA ALA A 112 -14.90 27.35 -16.61
C ALA A 112 -14.42 27.02 -15.18
N ALA A 113 -13.79 28.03 -14.59
CA ALA A 113 -13.61 28.20 -13.16
C ALA A 113 -14.96 28.23 -12.42
N ALA A 114 -15.12 27.36 -11.43
CA ALA A 114 -16.00 27.52 -10.28
C ALA A 114 -15.24 26.86 -9.12
N GLY A 115 -14.72 27.57 -8.12
CA GLY A 115 -15.41 28.56 -7.30
C GLY A 115 -15.65 27.93 -5.93
N PHE A 116 -14.60 27.73 -5.13
CA PHE A 116 -14.77 27.39 -3.72
C PHE A 116 -15.25 28.63 -2.98
N ARG A 117 -16.56 28.78 -2.85
CA ARG A 117 -17.16 29.68 -1.86
C ARG A 117 -17.07 28.99 -0.50
N ALA A 118 -16.23 29.55 0.37
CA ALA A 118 -16.30 29.33 1.80
C ALA A 118 -17.70 29.76 2.30
N ALA A 119 -18.50 28.81 2.75
CA ALA A 119 -19.68 29.11 3.55
C ALA A 119 -19.22 29.21 5.00
N ALA A 120 -19.11 30.45 5.48
CA ALA A 120 -19.04 30.77 6.88
C ALA A 120 -20.32 30.27 7.58
N SER A 121 -20.16 29.62 8.74
CA SER A 121 -21.21 29.53 9.74
C SER A 121 -21.68 30.93 10.14
N PRO A 122 -22.94 31.06 10.55
CA PRO A 122 -23.16 31.81 11.77
C PRO A 122 -23.92 30.98 12.80
N GLU A 123 -23.40 31.12 14.00
CA GLU A 123 -23.88 30.64 15.29
C GLU A 123 -25.11 31.47 15.73
N SER A 124 -25.98 30.81 16.51
CA SER A 124 -26.79 31.35 17.63
C SER A 124 -27.65 32.61 17.43
N HIS A 125 -28.98 32.44 17.52
CA HIS A 125 -29.81 32.95 18.63
C HIS A 125 -31.19 32.26 18.65
#